data_AF-A0A8C0TYL2-F1
#
_entry.id   AF-A0A8C0TYL2-F1
#
_cell.length_a   1.000
_cell.length_b   1.000
_cell.length_c   1.000
_cell.angle_alpha   90.00
_cell.angle_beta   90.00
_cell.angle_gamma   90.00
#
_symmetry.space_group_name_H-M   'P 1'
#
loop_
_entity.id
_entity.type
_entity.pdbx_description
1 polymer ?
#
loop_
_entity_poly.entity_id
_entity_poly.type
_entity_poly.pdbx_seq_one_letter_code
_entity_poly.pdbx_strand_id
1 'polypeptide(L)'
;MAGKGSSRANSMSCSVLNWEQVSRLHEVLTEVVPIHGRGNFPTLKITLKDIVQTVRSRLSEAGIVVHDVRLNGSAAGHVLVKDNGLGCKDLDLIFQVSLPSEAEFQLVRDVVLRSLLNFLPEGVSKLKISPVTLKEAYIQKLVKVYTETDRWSLISLSNKHGKNVEL
;
A
#
# COMPACT_ATOMS: atom_id res chain seq x y z
N MET A 1 -24.68 -39.98 -26.87
CA MET A 1 -25.21 -38.67 -27.28
C MET A 1 -25.19 -37.74 -26.07
N ALA A 2 -24.58 -36.56 -26.26
CA ALA A 2 -24.48 -35.34 -25.43
C ALA A 2 -25.02 -35.38 -23.98
N GLY A 3 -24.29 -35.02 -22.91
CA GLY A 3 -23.15 -34.10 -22.83
C GLY A 3 -23.62 -32.64 -22.74
N LYS A 4 -23.97 -32.16 -21.54
CA LYS A 4 -23.97 -30.72 -21.19
C LYS A 4 -23.57 -30.55 -19.72
N GLY A 5 -22.26 -30.59 -19.49
CA GLY A 5 -21.67 -29.91 -18.35
C GLY A 5 -21.75 -28.40 -18.60
N SER A 6 -22.42 -27.69 -17.71
CA SER A 6 -22.44 -26.23 -17.74
C SER A 6 -21.05 -25.72 -17.36
N SER A 7 -20.32 -25.22 -18.36
CA SER A 7 -19.01 -24.62 -18.19
C SER A 7 -19.14 -23.10 -18.13
N ARG A 8 -18.64 -22.55 -17.01
CA ARG A 8 -17.97 -21.25 -16.85
C ARG A 8 -18.52 -20.04 -17.62
N ALA A 9 -19.10 -19.12 -16.85
CA ALA A 9 -18.87 -17.69 -17.04
C ALA A 9 -18.82 -17.02 -15.66
N ASN A 10 -17.65 -17.06 -15.00
CA ASN A 10 -17.37 -16.09 -13.95
C ASN A 10 -17.03 -14.79 -14.69
N SER A 11 -18.05 -14.03 -15.10
CA SER A 11 -17.84 -12.76 -15.79
C SER A 11 -17.19 -11.80 -14.80
N MET A 12 -15.89 -11.57 -14.93
CA MET A 12 -15.24 -10.49 -14.22
C MET A 12 -15.82 -9.18 -14.77
N SER A 13 -16.71 -8.53 -14.01
CA SER A 13 -17.25 -7.22 -14.39
C SER A 13 -16.14 -6.18 -14.25
N CYS A 14 -15.37 -6.00 -15.31
CA CYS A 14 -14.39 -4.93 -15.43
C CYS A 14 -15.06 -3.71 -16.07
N SER A 15 -14.67 -2.52 -15.64
CA SER A 15 -15.10 -1.25 -16.23
C SER A 15 -13.92 -0.30 -16.29
N VAL A 16 -13.89 0.55 -17.30
CA VAL A 16 -12.83 1.54 -17.49
C VAL A 16 -13.28 2.85 -16.83
N LEU A 17 -12.38 3.46 -16.05
CA LEU A 17 -12.65 4.77 -15.46
C LEU A 17 -12.80 5.82 -16.56
N ASN A 18 -13.83 6.66 -16.45
CA ASN A 18 -13.95 7.83 -17.32
C ASN A 18 -12.94 8.92 -16.92
N TRP A 19 -12.83 9.99 -17.71
CA TRP A 19 -11.86 11.06 -17.46
C TRP A 19 -11.99 11.71 -16.07
N GLU A 20 -13.20 12.00 -15.61
CA GLU A 20 -13.41 12.61 -14.30
C GLU A 20 -12.95 11.70 -13.16
N GLN A 21 -13.19 10.39 -13.29
CA GLN A 21 -12.71 9.39 -12.35
C GLN A 21 -11.18 9.26 -12.40
N VAL A 22 -10.57 9.29 -13.59
CA VAL A 22 -9.11 9.30 -13.73
C VAL A 22 -8.50 10.56 -13.11
N SER A 23 -9.12 11.72 -13.27
CA SER A 23 -8.69 12.98 -12.65
C SER A 23 -8.73 12.88 -11.12
N ARG A 24 -9.81 12.37 -10.54
CA ARG A 24 -9.89 12.15 -9.09
C ARG A 24 -8.89 11.12 -8.59
N LEU A 25 -8.65 10.05 -9.35
CA LEU A 25 -7.59 9.10 -9.02
C LEU A 25 -6.22 9.78 -9.01
N HIS A 26 -5.94 10.65 -9.98
CA HIS A 26 -4.70 11.42 -10.01
C HIS A 26 -4.55 12.32 -8.78
N GLU A 27 -5.60 13.02 -8.38
CA GLU A 27 -5.63 13.84 -7.16
C GLU A 27 -5.30 13.00 -5.92
N VAL A 28 -5.97 11.85 -5.74
CA VAL A 28 -5.69 10.91 -4.63
C VAL A 28 -4.24 10.42 -4.64
N LEU A 29 -3.70 10.11 -5.82
CA LEU A 29 -2.33 9.58 -5.93
C LEU A 29 -1.25 10.64 -5.68
N THR A 30 -1.56 11.92 -5.89
CA THR A 30 -0.61 13.03 -5.80
C THR A 30 -0.80 13.93 -4.57
N GLU A 31 -1.90 13.76 -3.83
CA GLU A 31 -2.12 14.42 -2.53
C GLU A 31 -0.97 14.07 -1.58
N VAL A 32 -0.42 15.10 -0.93
CA VAL A 32 0.62 14.91 0.08
C VAL A 32 -0.04 14.45 1.38
N VAL A 33 0.30 13.24 1.79
CA VAL A 33 -0.19 12.62 3.03
C VAL A 33 0.90 12.71 4.10
N PRO A 34 0.63 13.29 5.28
CA PRO A 34 1.58 13.32 6.38
C PRO A 34 1.59 12.00 7.17
N ILE A 35 2.74 11.33 7.20
CA ILE A 35 2.98 10.18 8.10
C ILE A 35 3.70 10.67 9.34
N HIS A 36 3.04 10.55 10.49
CA HIS A 36 3.51 11.14 11.73
C HIS A 36 4.50 10.21 12.43
N GLY A 37 5.71 10.71 12.67
CA GLY A 37 6.68 10.04 13.52
C GLY A 37 6.26 10.07 15.00
N ARG A 38 6.57 9.00 15.74
CA ARG A 38 6.49 8.97 17.19
C ARG A 38 7.75 9.56 17.83
N GLY A 39 7.60 10.15 19.02
CA GLY A 39 8.70 10.81 19.72
C GLY A 39 9.26 11.98 18.91
N ASN A 40 10.59 12.02 18.75
CA ASN A 40 11.29 13.08 18.03
C ASN A 40 11.46 12.81 16.52
N PHE A 41 10.83 11.76 15.99
CA PHE A 41 10.93 11.46 14.56
C PHE A 41 10.11 12.47 13.74
N PRO A 42 10.66 12.98 12.62
CA PRO A 42 9.98 13.97 11.81
C PRO A 42 8.73 13.39 11.13
N THR A 43 7.77 14.24 10.80
CA THR A 43 6.66 13.87 9.92
C THR A 43 7.19 13.67 8.50
N LEU A 44 6.92 12.51 7.89
CA LEU A 44 7.21 12.26 6.48
C LEU A 44 6.10 12.89 5.63
N LYS A 45 6.48 13.60 4.57
CA LYS A 45 5.55 14.11 3.56
C LYS A 45 5.67 13.22 2.35
N ILE A 46 4.65 12.40 2.09
CA ILE A 46 4.66 11.39 1.04
C ILE A 46 3.48 11.59 0.10
N THR A 47 3.57 11.06 -1.10
CA THR A 47 2.40 10.81 -1.96
C THR A 47 2.21 9.31 -2.13
N LEU A 48 0.99 8.85 -2.42
CA LEU A 48 0.75 7.43 -2.73
C LEU A 48 1.53 7.01 -3.97
N LYS A 49 1.62 7.89 -4.97
CA LYS A 49 2.44 7.68 -6.17
C LYS A 49 3.89 7.37 -5.82
N ASP A 50 4.52 8.17 -4.97
CA ASP A 50 5.94 8.00 -4.62
C ASP A 50 6.17 6.73 -3.79
N ILE A 51 5.24 6.40 -2.88
CA ILE A 51 5.27 5.13 -2.15
C ILE A 51 5.18 3.94 -3.11
N VAL A 52 4.18 3.93 -4.00
CA VAL A 52 3.99 2.83 -4.95
C VAL A 52 5.22 2.64 -5.81
N GLN A 53 5.77 3.72 -6.36
CA GLN A 53 6.96 3.68 -7.20
C GLN A 53 8.18 3.16 -6.42
N THR A 54 8.41 3.68 -5.22
CA THR A 54 9.57 3.30 -4.39
C THR A 54 9.48 1.84 -3.96
N VAL A 55 8.35 1.43 -3.37
CA VAL A 55 8.14 0.07 -2.86
C VAL A 55 8.20 -0.95 -4.00
N ARG A 56 7.54 -0.67 -5.14
CA ARG A 56 7.58 -1.56 -6.31
C ARG A 56 9.00 -1.73 -6.86
N SER A 57 9.78 -0.64 -6.98
CA SER A 57 11.18 -0.71 -7.44
C SER A 57 12.01 -1.56 -6.49
N ARG A 58 11.93 -1.29 -5.19
CA ARG A 58 12.73 -1.99 -4.17
C ARG A 58 12.36 -3.47 -4.03
N LEU A 59 11.08 -3.82 -4.17
CA LEU A 59 10.64 -5.22 -4.19
C LEU A 59 11.23 -5.95 -5.41
N SER A 60 11.18 -5.30 -6.58
CA SER A 60 11.73 -5.86 -7.82
C SER A 60 13.25 -6.06 -7.73
N GLU A 61 13.98 -5.08 -7.18
CA GLU A 61 15.42 -5.16 -6.91
C GLU A 61 15.76 -6.30 -5.93
N ALA A 62 14.87 -6.60 -4.99
CA ALA A 62 15.01 -7.71 -4.04
C ALA A 62 14.56 -9.07 -4.61
N GLY A 63 14.19 -9.14 -5.90
CA GLY A 63 13.74 -10.39 -6.55
C GLY A 63 12.27 -10.74 -6.29
N ILE A 64 11.48 -9.83 -5.72
CA ILE A 64 10.04 -10.03 -5.49
C ILE A 64 9.27 -9.41 -6.66
N VAL A 65 8.60 -10.25 -7.44
CA VAL A 65 7.76 -9.82 -8.56
C VAL A 65 6.46 -9.20 -8.03
N VAL A 66 6.21 -7.95 -8.42
CA VAL A 66 4.93 -7.25 -8.18
C VAL A 66 4.07 -7.37 -9.44
N HIS A 67 3.02 -8.18 -9.38
CA HIS A 67 2.13 -8.44 -10.51
C HIS A 67 1.20 -7.27 -10.80
N ASP A 68 0.67 -6.64 -9.76
CA ASP A 68 -0.27 -5.53 -9.85
C ASP A 68 -0.23 -4.68 -8.58
N VAL A 69 -0.67 -3.42 -8.69
CA VAL A 69 -0.85 -2.52 -7.55
C VAL A 69 -2.22 -1.88 -7.64
N ARG A 70 -3.04 -2.04 -6.59
CA ARG A 70 -4.43 -1.59 -6.58
C ARG A 70 -4.67 -0.61 -5.45
N LEU A 71 -5.50 0.39 -5.71
CA LEU A 71 -6.11 1.23 -4.68
C LEU A 71 -7.41 0.57 -4.24
N ASN A 72 -7.60 0.38 -2.94
CA ASN A 72 -8.80 -0.21 -2.35
C ASN A 72 -9.45 0.76 -1.34
N GLY A 73 -10.49 0.27 -0.66
CA GLY A 73 -11.13 0.95 0.45
C GLY A 73 -11.98 2.14 0.02
N SER A 74 -12.22 3.03 0.98
CA SER A 74 -13.07 4.22 0.79
C SER A 74 -12.52 5.17 -0.29
N ALA A 75 -11.19 5.20 -0.47
CA ALA A 75 -10.53 5.99 -1.50
C ALA A 75 -10.92 5.55 -2.92
N ALA A 76 -10.99 4.25 -3.19
CA ALA A 76 -11.48 3.73 -4.48
C ALA A 76 -12.94 4.12 -4.72
N GLY A 77 -13.78 4.06 -3.68
CA GLY A 77 -15.17 4.53 -3.74
C GLY A 77 -15.29 6.03 -4.05
N HIS A 78 -14.42 6.87 -3.46
CA HIS A 78 -14.36 8.32 -3.71
C HIS A 78 -13.93 8.64 -5.15
N VAL A 79 -12.99 7.87 -5.69
CA VAL A 79 -12.58 7.98 -7.10
C VAL A 79 -13.78 7.72 -8.02
N LEU A 80 -14.58 6.69 -7.74
CA LEU A 80 -15.73 6.34 -8.57
C LEU A 80 -16.86 7.36 -8.48
N VAL A 81 -17.20 7.80 -7.26
CA VAL A 81 -18.30 8.74 -6.98
C VAL A 81 -17.81 9.81 -6.00
N LYS A 82 -17.78 11.07 -6.47
CA LYS A 82 -17.42 12.22 -5.64
C LYS A 82 -18.47 12.41 -4.54
N ASP A 83 -18.02 12.77 -3.33
CA ASP A 83 -18.87 13.06 -2.17
C ASP A 83 -19.89 11.96 -1.83
N ASN A 84 -19.48 10.69 -1.99
CA ASN A 84 -20.31 9.50 -1.76
C ASN A 84 -20.79 9.28 -0.30
N GLY A 85 -20.55 10.23 0.60
CA GLY A 85 -20.95 10.15 2.01
C GLY A 85 -20.14 9.17 2.89
N LEU A 86 -19.20 8.40 2.31
CA LEU A 86 -18.38 7.42 3.04
C LEU A 86 -17.15 8.07 3.71
N GLY A 87 -16.79 9.29 3.29
CA GLY A 87 -15.54 9.95 3.64
C GLY A 87 -14.33 9.21 3.05
N CYS A 88 -13.13 9.75 3.29
CA CYS A 88 -11.87 9.07 3.01
C CYS A 88 -11.19 8.81 4.35
N LYS A 89 -11.35 7.58 4.87
CA LYS A 89 -10.65 7.14 6.09
C LYS A 89 -9.26 6.69 5.69
N ASP A 90 -9.05 5.41 5.46
CA ASP A 90 -7.71 4.89 5.15
C ASP A 90 -7.44 4.87 3.64
N LEU A 91 -6.15 4.96 3.29
CA LEU A 91 -5.61 4.89 1.94
C LEU A 91 -4.98 3.51 1.75
N ASP A 92 -5.76 2.58 1.22
CA ASP A 92 -5.40 1.17 1.13
C ASP A 92 -4.74 0.86 -0.22
N LEU A 93 -3.47 0.47 -0.20
CA LEU A 93 -2.75 -0.01 -1.37
C LEU A 93 -2.55 -1.52 -1.25
N ILE A 94 -2.85 -2.25 -2.33
CA ILE A 94 -2.64 -3.69 -2.40
C ILE A 94 -1.54 -3.97 -3.42
N PHE A 95 -0.43 -4.52 -2.95
CA PHE A 95 0.64 -5.04 -3.80
C PHE A 95 0.43 -6.54 -4.01
N GLN A 96 0.10 -6.94 -5.24
CA GLN A 96 -0.02 -8.36 -5.56
C GLN A 96 1.37 -8.96 -5.76
N VAL A 97 1.88 -9.62 -4.72
CA VAL A 97 3.17 -10.29 -4.69
C VAL A 97 3.01 -11.77 -4.31
N SER A 98 3.98 -12.60 -4.69
CA SER A 98 4.05 -14.00 -4.26
C SER A 98 4.77 -14.11 -2.91
N LEU A 99 4.16 -14.80 -1.95
CA LEU A 99 4.70 -15.02 -0.60
C LEU A 99 4.78 -16.52 -0.28
N PRO A 100 5.71 -17.26 -0.92
CA PRO A 100 5.77 -18.71 -0.81
C PRO A 100 6.27 -19.19 0.56
N SER A 101 7.14 -18.42 1.23
CA SER A 101 7.72 -18.78 2.53
C SER A 101 7.82 -17.58 3.48
N GLU A 102 8.17 -17.85 4.74
CA GLU A 102 8.39 -16.82 5.75
C GLU A 102 9.55 -15.87 5.41
N ALA A 103 10.54 -16.32 4.62
CA ALA A 103 11.64 -15.49 4.18
C ALA A 103 11.15 -14.32 3.31
N GLU A 104 10.21 -14.56 2.38
CA GLU A 104 9.64 -13.48 1.56
C GLU A 104 8.80 -12.52 2.39
N PHE A 105 8.07 -12.99 3.41
CA PHE A 105 7.36 -12.08 4.33
C PHE A 105 8.32 -11.12 5.04
N GLN A 106 9.43 -11.65 5.55
CA GLN A 106 10.43 -10.85 6.23
C GLN A 106 11.11 -9.87 5.25
N LEU A 107 11.40 -10.32 4.03
CA LEU A 107 11.99 -9.50 2.98
C LEU A 107 11.06 -8.35 2.55
N VAL A 108 9.78 -8.62 2.31
CA VAL A 108 8.78 -7.57 2.00
C VAL A 108 8.73 -6.54 3.11
N ARG A 109 8.64 -6.99 4.36
CA ARG A 109 8.59 -6.10 5.52
C ARG A 109 9.84 -5.22 5.60
N ASP A 110 11.03 -5.79 5.41
CA ASP A 110 12.28 -5.04 5.46
C ASP A 110 12.40 -4.05 4.30
N VAL A 111 11.95 -4.43 3.10
CA VAL A 111 11.91 -3.55 1.94
C VAL A 111 10.98 -2.35 2.19
N VAL A 112 9.76 -2.58 2.68
CA VAL A 112 8.80 -1.50 2.96
C VAL A 112 9.33 -0.57 4.05
N LEU A 113 9.84 -1.13 5.16
CA LEU A 113 10.42 -0.33 6.25
C LEU A 113 11.60 0.51 5.77
N ARG A 114 12.53 -0.07 5.00
CA ARG A 114 13.69 0.66 4.47
C ARG A 114 13.29 1.70 3.43
N SER A 115 12.18 1.49 2.71
CA SER A 115 11.65 2.48 1.77
C SER A 115 11.23 3.78 2.46
N LEU A 116 10.84 3.74 3.74
CA LEU A 116 10.51 4.94 4.51
C LEU A 116 11.70 5.91 4.66
N LEU A 117 12.95 5.40 4.62
CA LEU A 117 14.15 6.23 4.66
C LEU A 117 14.26 7.19 3.47
N ASN A 118 13.60 6.87 2.34
CA ASN A 118 13.60 7.75 1.17
C ASN A 118 12.80 9.02 1.41
N PHE A 119 11.83 9.00 2.33
CA PHE A 119 10.92 10.12 2.59
C PHE A 119 11.32 10.99 3.80
N LEU A 120 12.47 10.69 4.42
CA LEU A 120 13.00 11.54 5.48
C LEU A 120 13.38 12.92 4.93
N PRO A 121 13.09 14.01 5.67
CA PRO A 121 13.52 15.36 5.29
C PRO A 121 15.03 15.47 5.09
N GLU A 122 15.43 16.44 4.27
CA GLU A 122 16.84 16.80 4.11
C GLU A 122 17.49 17.15 5.45
N GLY A 123 18.76 16.77 5.62
CA GLY A 123 19.51 16.98 6.86
C GLY A 123 19.33 15.88 7.92
N VAL A 124 18.39 14.95 7.77
CA VAL A 124 18.26 13.80 8.68
C VAL A 124 19.28 12.71 8.34
N SER A 125 20.15 12.36 9.30
CA SER A 125 21.13 11.29 9.12
C SER A 125 20.46 9.93 9.03
N LYS A 126 20.46 9.33 7.82
CA LYS A 126 19.90 8.00 7.56
C LYS A 126 20.78 6.86 8.12
N LEU A 127 22.08 7.11 8.31
CA LEU A 127 23.07 6.10 8.71
C LEU A 127 22.85 5.55 10.13
N LYS A 128 22.24 6.34 11.01
CA LYS A 128 21.99 5.95 12.41
C LYS A 128 20.59 5.33 12.62
N ILE A 129 19.76 5.27 11.58
CA ILE A 129 18.37 4.85 11.70
C ILE A 129 18.27 3.36 11.39
N SER A 130 18.00 2.56 12.41
CA SER A 130 17.80 1.12 12.27
C SER A 130 16.38 0.78 11.78
N PRO A 131 16.16 -0.39 11.17
CA PRO A 131 14.81 -0.87 10.83
C PRO A 131 13.86 -0.97 12.04
N VAL A 132 14.40 -1.30 13.21
CA VAL A 132 13.62 -1.38 14.47
C VAL A 132 13.12 -0.01 14.85
N THR A 133 14.00 1.01 14.80
CA THR A 133 13.63 2.38 15.13
C THR A 133 12.60 2.96 14.15
N LEU A 134 12.72 2.65 12.84
CA LEU A 134 11.69 3.03 11.85
C LEU A 134 10.34 2.39 12.13
N LYS A 135 10.36 1.09 12.48
CA LYS A 135 9.15 0.37 12.84
C LYS A 135 8.45 1.06 14.01
N GLU A 136 9.18 1.34 15.08
CA GLU A 136 8.64 1.99 16.28
C GLU A 136 8.17 3.42 16.01
N ALA A 137 8.86 4.15 15.13
CA ALA A 137 8.56 5.53 14.82
C ALA A 137 7.32 5.70 13.93
N TYR A 138 7.15 4.87 12.89
CA TYR A 138 6.19 5.16 11.82
C TYR A 138 5.11 4.09 11.62
N ILE A 139 5.30 2.88 12.14
CA ILE A 139 4.32 1.79 11.97
C ILE A 139 3.33 1.80 13.11
N GLN A 140 2.05 1.90 12.76
CA GLN A 140 0.94 1.83 13.70
C GLN A 140 0.48 0.40 13.92
N LYS A 141 0.40 -0.39 12.84
CA LYS A 141 -0.10 -1.77 12.87
C LYS A 141 0.69 -2.62 11.87
N LEU A 142 0.97 -3.86 12.25
CA LEU A 142 1.67 -4.83 11.42
C LEU A 142 0.93 -6.16 11.57
N VAL A 143 0.47 -6.73 10.47
CA VAL A 143 -0.25 -8.01 10.44
C VAL A 143 0.46 -8.96 9.48
N LYS A 144 0.54 -10.23 9.87
CA LYS A 144 0.99 -11.33 9.03
C LYS A 144 -0.04 -12.43 9.13
N VAL A 145 -0.59 -12.84 7.99
CA VAL A 145 -1.43 -14.01 7.86
C VAL A 145 -0.71 -14.99 6.96
N TYR A 146 -0.46 -16.18 7.49
CA TYR A 146 0.26 -17.24 6.80
C TYR A 146 -0.42 -18.58 7.12
N THR A 147 -1.44 -18.90 6.33
CA THR A 147 -2.17 -20.17 6.37
C THR A 147 -2.06 -20.88 5.02
N GLU A 148 -2.70 -22.04 4.90
CA GLU A 148 -2.77 -22.76 3.63
C GLU A 148 -3.57 -21.98 2.58
N THR A 149 -4.60 -21.24 3.00
CA THR A 149 -5.53 -20.51 2.13
C THR A 149 -5.20 -19.03 2.00
N ASP A 150 -4.68 -18.42 3.06
CA ASP A 150 -4.50 -16.98 3.17
C ASP A 150 -3.04 -16.64 3.46
N ARG A 151 -2.42 -15.92 2.53
CA ARG A 151 -1.03 -15.48 2.63
C ARG A 151 -0.93 -14.01 2.28
N TRP A 152 -0.91 -13.16 3.30
CA TRP A 152 -0.82 -11.71 3.12
C TRP A 152 -0.23 -11.03 4.35
N SER A 153 0.36 -9.87 4.13
CA SER A 153 0.87 -9.00 5.20
C SER A 153 0.26 -7.61 5.03
N LEU A 154 0.12 -6.88 6.13
CA LEU A 154 -0.34 -5.51 6.15
C LEU A 154 0.58 -4.67 7.02
N ILE A 155 0.98 -3.51 6.50
CA ILE A 155 1.76 -2.50 7.20
C ILE A 155 0.98 -1.19 7.16
N SER A 156 0.49 -0.75 8.33
CA SER A 156 -0.27 0.49 8.47
C SER A 156 0.64 1.60 8.99
N LEU A 157 0.80 2.66 8.20
CA LEU A 157 1.57 3.86 8.54
C LEU A 157 0.70 4.86 9.30
N SER A 158 1.25 5.44 10.37
CA SER A 158 0.46 6.30 11.25
C SER A 158 0.13 7.66 10.64
N ASN A 159 -1.16 8.01 10.63
CA ASN A 159 -1.61 9.37 10.38
C ASN A 159 -2.57 9.83 11.48
N LYS A 160 -2.13 10.81 12.27
CA LYS A 160 -2.91 11.34 13.41
C LYS A 160 -4.20 12.06 12.98
N HIS A 161 -4.36 12.39 11.70
CA HIS A 161 -5.59 12.97 11.15
C HIS A 161 -6.62 11.92 10.72
N GLY A 162 -6.37 10.62 10.98
CA GLY A 162 -7.30 9.55 10.65
C GLY A 162 -7.26 9.07 9.20
N LYS A 163 -6.29 9.53 8.40
CA LYS A 163 -6.01 9.04 7.03
C LYS A 163 -4.78 8.12 7.00
N ASN A 164 -4.86 6.92 7.58
CA ASN A 164 -3.70 6.02 7.58
C ASN A 164 -3.40 5.55 6.16
N VAL A 165 -2.14 5.22 5.90
CA VAL A 165 -1.72 4.58 4.64
C VAL A 165 -1.44 3.13 4.94
N GLU A 166 -2.17 2.22 4.31
CA GLU A 166 -2.02 0.78 4.49
C GLU A 166 -1.41 0.15 3.24
N LEU A 167 -0.39 -0.67 3.44
CA LEU A 167 0.41 -1.35 2.39
C LEU A 167 0.38 -2.86 2.56
#